data_AF-A0A160FCH5-F1
#
_entry.id   AF-A0A160FCH5-F1
#
_cell.length_a   1.000
_cell.length_b   1.000
_cell.length_c   1.000
_cell.angle_alpha   90.00
_cell.angle_beta   90.00
_cell.angle_gamma   90.00
#
_symmetry.space_group_name_H-M   'P 1'
#
loop_
_entity.id
_entity.type
_entity.pdbx_description
1 polymer ?
#
loop_
_entity_poly.entity_id
_entity_poly.type
_entity_poly.pdbx_seq_one_letter_code
_entity_poly.pdbx_strand_id
1 'polypeptide(L)'
;MVRKWIWWSLVGIWCLVIYGFSEASYFTGENTARIIQKWLGHEAWAEAEGAASPLNFVIRKFAHLSAFGILAVLVFQALYPKRWAYVWAWSFAAVYAATDEWHQSFEPGRTALFSDVVIDACGALVALCLVWMWQQRRKPARLKRKIS
;
A
#
# COMPACT_ATOMS: atom_id res chain seq x y z
N MET A 1 -2.95 -24.35 11.99
CA MET A 1 -3.36 -23.85 10.65
C MET A 1 -4.31 -22.69 10.85
N VAL A 2 -3.91 -21.47 10.51
CA VAL A 2 -4.83 -20.31 10.55
C VAL A 2 -5.94 -20.58 9.53
N ARG A 3 -7.21 -20.44 9.93
CA ARG A 3 -8.35 -20.65 9.02
C ARG A 3 -8.31 -19.55 7.95
N LYS A 4 -8.39 -19.94 6.67
CA LYS A 4 -8.30 -19.00 5.53
C LYS A 4 -9.29 -17.83 5.59
N TRP A 5 -10.44 -18.04 6.24
CA TRP A 5 -11.44 -17.01 6.49
C TRP A 5 -10.89 -15.81 7.27
N ILE A 6 -9.94 -16.02 8.19
CA ILE A 6 -9.29 -14.93 8.95
C ILE A 6 -8.55 -13.98 8.00
N TRP A 7 -7.82 -14.54 7.02
CA TRP A 7 -7.09 -13.72 6.05
C TRP A 7 -8.03 -12.93 5.15
N TRP A 8 -9.14 -13.54 4.71
CA TRP A 8 -10.15 -12.81 3.94
C TRP A 8 -10.85 -11.72 4.76
N SER A 9 -11.09 -11.95 6.07
CA SER A 9 -11.56 -10.90 6.96
C SER A 9 -10.56 -9.75 7.09
N LEU A 10 -9.27 -10.05 7.24
CA LEU A 10 -8.21 -9.03 7.28
C LEU A 10 -8.10 -8.25 5.98
N VAL A 11 -8.22 -8.93 4.82
CA VAL A 11 -8.29 -8.26 3.51
C VAL A 11 -9.48 -7.30 3.46
N GLY A 12 -10.67 -7.75 3.85
CA GLY A 12 -11.87 -6.90 3.86
C GLY A 12 -11.72 -5.68 4.79
N ILE A 13 -11.20 -5.89 6.01
CA ILE A 13 -10.92 -4.79 6.94
C ILE A 13 -9.90 -3.82 6.34
N TRP A 14 -8.84 -4.33 5.72
CA TRP A 14 -7.80 -3.48 5.15
C TRP A 14 -8.30 -2.70 3.92
N CYS A 15 -9.16 -3.28 3.10
CA CYS A 15 -9.88 -2.56 2.05
C CYS A 15 -10.68 -1.38 2.62
N LEU A 16 -11.43 -1.60 3.70
CA LEU A 16 -12.17 -0.52 4.37
C LEU A 16 -11.25 0.56 4.94
N VAL A 17 -10.08 0.19 5.48
CA VAL A 17 -9.06 1.15 5.93
C VAL A 17 -8.53 1.97 4.76
N ILE A 18 -8.20 1.35 3.63
CA ILE A 18 -7.74 2.07 2.42
C ILE A 18 -8.84 3.01 1.93
N TYR A 19 -10.06 2.51 1.77
CA TYR A 19 -11.21 3.31 1.33
C TYR A 19 -11.42 4.52 2.24
N GLY A 20 -11.44 4.28 3.55
CA GLY A 20 -11.56 5.33 4.56
C GLY A 20 -10.40 6.32 4.50
N PHE A 21 -9.16 5.89 4.29
CA PHE A 21 -8.00 6.78 4.12
C PHE A 21 -7.99 7.55 2.80
N SER A 22 -8.61 7.00 1.76
CA SER A 22 -8.65 7.61 0.42
C SER A 22 -9.75 8.65 0.30
N GLU A 23 -10.94 8.33 0.81
CA GLU A 23 -12.07 9.27 1.00
C GLU A 23 -11.69 10.33 2.03
N ALA A 24 -11.05 9.89 3.13
CA ALA A 24 -10.43 10.78 4.07
C ALA A 24 -9.10 11.32 3.50
N SER A 25 -9.17 12.18 2.50
CA SER A 25 -8.10 13.15 2.19
C SER A 25 -7.83 14.14 3.35
N TYR A 26 -8.06 13.71 4.61
CA TYR A 26 -7.88 14.33 5.92
C TYR A 26 -6.40 14.52 6.31
N PHE A 27 -5.47 14.25 5.40
CA PHE A 27 -4.30 15.12 5.30
C PHE A 27 -4.71 16.42 4.57
N THR A 28 -5.80 17.07 5.03
CA THR A 28 -5.80 18.52 5.00
C THR A 28 -4.52 18.91 5.73
N GLY A 29 -3.72 19.79 5.15
CA GLY A 29 -2.36 20.08 5.62
C GLY A 29 -2.27 20.33 7.13
N GLU A 30 -3.37 20.69 7.80
CA GLU A 30 -3.50 20.96 9.23
C GLU A 30 -3.06 19.83 10.19
N ASN A 31 -3.49 18.57 10.01
CA ASN A 31 -3.18 17.52 11.00
C ASN A 31 -1.75 16.99 10.88
N THR A 32 -1.25 16.87 9.65
CA THR A 32 0.16 16.60 9.40
C THR A 32 1.04 17.80 9.73
N ALA A 33 0.56 19.03 9.55
CA ALA A 33 1.24 20.23 10.03
C ALA A 33 1.39 20.22 11.56
N ARG A 34 0.38 19.80 12.34
CA ARG A 34 0.53 19.70 13.81
C ARG A 34 1.55 18.66 14.25
N ILE A 35 1.56 17.49 13.61
CA ILE A 35 2.52 16.44 13.94
C ILE A 35 3.93 16.90 13.54
N ILE A 36 4.10 17.44 12.34
CA ILE A 36 5.38 17.95 11.84
C ILE A 36 5.87 19.15 12.66
N GLN A 37 5.02 20.13 12.98
CA GLN A 37 5.37 21.26 13.86
C GLN A 37 5.91 20.79 15.22
N LYS A 38 5.32 19.73 15.78
CA LYS A 38 5.74 19.17 17.07
C LYS A 38 7.16 18.57 17.01
N TRP A 39 7.61 18.12 15.85
CA TRP A 39 8.92 17.46 15.68
C TRP A 39 9.99 18.33 14.98
N LEU A 40 9.62 19.25 14.08
CA LEU A 40 10.55 19.97 13.19
C LEU A 40 10.78 21.45 13.52
N GLY A 41 10.02 22.06 14.43
CA GLY A 41 10.24 23.45 14.83
C GLY A 41 9.83 24.49 13.77
N HIS A 42 9.61 25.72 14.25
CA HIS A 42 8.84 26.79 13.59
C HIS A 42 9.38 27.27 12.23
N GLU A 43 10.63 26.96 11.88
CA GLU A 43 11.32 27.50 10.69
C GLU A 43 11.08 26.65 9.43
N ALA A 44 10.78 25.35 9.58
CA ALA A 44 10.41 24.47 8.46
C ALA A 44 8.99 24.75 7.92
N TRP A 45 8.23 25.60 8.60
CA TRP A 45 6.82 25.83 8.35
C TRP A 45 6.55 26.80 7.19
N ALA A 46 7.43 27.79 6.96
CA ALA A 46 7.26 28.78 5.89
C ALA A 46 7.34 28.17 4.47
N GLU A 47 7.97 27.00 4.30
CA GLU A 47 7.98 26.24 3.04
C GLU A 47 6.88 25.16 2.97
N ALA A 48 6.22 24.85 4.09
CA ALA A 48 5.25 23.76 4.21
C ALA A 48 3.79 24.18 4.05
N GLU A 49 3.51 25.48 3.89
CA GLU A 49 2.19 26.12 3.97
C GLU A 49 1.24 25.85 2.79
N GLY A 50 1.36 24.68 2.14
CA GLY A 50 0.43 24.26 1.11
C GLY A 50 0.18 22.75 1.12
N ALA A 51 -1.05 22.35 0.79
CA ALA A 51 -1.38 20.99 0.35
C ALA A 51 -0.51 20.52 -0.85
N ALA A 52 0.25 21.44 -1.45
CA ALA A 52 1.21 21.26 -2.53
C ALA A 52 2.69 21.18 -2.07
N SER A 53 2.99 21.08 -0.76
CA SER A 53 4.39 20.93 -0.34
C SER A 53 4.97 19.61 -0.87
N PRO A 54 6.19 19.59 -1.45
CA PRO A 54 6.81 18.36 -1.96
C PRO A 54 6.89 17.25 -0.92
N LEU A 55 7.05 17.62 0.36
CA LEU A 55 7.08 16.68 1.47
C LEU A 55 5.73 15.97 1.69
N ASN A 56 4.61 16.72 1.69
CA ASN A 56 3.27 16.12 1.81
C ASN A 56 2.96 15.19 0.65
N PHE A 57 3.36 15.57 -0.57
CA PHE A 57 3.23 14.72 -1.74
C PHE A 57 4.01 13.40 -1.58
N VAL A 58 5.27 13.48 -1.17
CA VAL A 58 6.12 12.30 -0.94
C VAL A 58 5.53 11.39 0.15
N ILE A 59 5.12 11.95 1.29
CA ILE A 59 4.51 11.18 2.39
C ILE A 59 3.26 10.44 1.91
N ARG A 60 2.37 11.11 1.16
CA ARG A 60 1.17 10.48 0.59
C ARG A 60 1.50 9.34 -0.36
N LYS A 61 2.48 9.53 -1.24
CA LYS A 61 2.93 8.47 -2.16
C LYS A 61 3.46 7.25 -1.40
N PHE A 62 4.26 7.46 -0.36
CA PHE A 62 4.76 6.35 0.48
C PHE A 62 3.65 5.67 1.27
N ALA A 63 2.64 6.42 1.74
CA ALA A 63 1.50 5.87 2.46
C ALA A 63 0.67 4.94 1.55
N HIS A 64 0.28 5.39 0.35
CA HIS A 64 -0.45 4.55 -0.60
C HIS A 64 0.39 3.34 -1.02
N LEU A 65 1.64 3.54 -1.41
CA LEU A 65 2.57 2.45 -1.78
C LEU A 65 2.65 1.37 -0.70
N SER A 66 2.71 1.77 0.58
CA SER A 66 2.74 0.85 1.72
C SER A 66 1.39 0.16 1.95
N ALA A 67 0.28 0.90 1.84
CA ALA A 67 -1.06 0.37 2.04
C ALA A 67 -1.43 -0.71 1.01
N PHE A 68 -1.16 -0.47 -0.26
CA PHE A 68 -1.35 -1.46 -1.33
C PHE A 68 -0.33 -2.62 -1.26
N GLY A 69 0.89 -2.33 -0.78
CA GLY A 69 1.87 -3.36 -0.42
C GLY A 69 1.33 -4.34 0.62
N ILE A 70 0.76 -3.84 1.71
CA ILE A 70 0.15 -4.65 2.78
C ILE A 70 -1.05 -5.44 2.23
N LEU A 71 -1.91 -4.81 1.43
CA LEU A 71 -3.05 -5.47 0.80
C LEU A 71 -2.60 -6.68 -0.02
N ALA A 72 -1.58 -6.52 -0.86
CA ALA A 72 -1.04 -7.60 -1.68
C ALA A 72 -0.50 -8.77 -0.82
N VAL A 73 0.17 -8.47 0.30
CA VAL A 73 0.66 -9.51 1.23
C VAL A 73 -0.50 -10.24 1.91
N LEU A 74 -1.55 -9.54 2.33
CA LEU A 74 -2.73 -10.17 2.95
C LEU A 74 -3.47 -11.10 1.97
N VAL A 75 -3.67 -10.64 0.73
CA VAL A 75 -4.28 -11.47 -0.32
C VAL A 75 -3.40 -12.66 -0.65
N PHE A 76 -2.08 -12.48 -0.71
CA PHE A 76 -1.14 -13.58 -0.89
C PHE A 76 -1.28 -14.64 0.21
N GLN A 77 -1.36 -14.23 1.49
CA GLN A 77 -1.56 -15.16 2.61
C GLN A 77 -2.91 -15.89 2.54
N ALA A 78 -3.96 -15.22 2.06
CA ALA A 78 -5.27 -15.84 1.84
C ALA A 78 -5.26 -16.90 0.73
N LEU A 79 -4.40 -16.71 -0.29
CA LEU A 79 -4.31 -17.58 -1.46
C LEU A 79 -3.25 -18.68 -1.35
N TYR A 80 -2.20 -18.48 -0.56
CA TYR A 80 -1.11 -19.45 -0.39
C TYR A 80 -1.65 -20.82 0.11
N PRO A 81 -1.13 -21.96 -0.40
CA PRO A 81 -0.03 -22.15 -1.36
C PRO A 81 -0.48 -22.33 -2.83
N LYS A 82 -1.58 -21.72 -3.28
CA LYS A 82 -2.02 -21.86 -4.70
C LYS A 82 -0.91 -21.44 -5.68
N ARG A 83 -0.78 -22.13 -6.83
CA ARG A 83 0.35 -21.93 -7.78
C ARG A 83 0.51 -20.50 -8.29
N TRP A 84 -0.59 -19.75 -8.38
CA TRP A 84 -0.63 -18.38 -8.88
C TRP A 84 -0.89 -17.35 -7.78
N ALA A 85 -0.65 -17.68 -6.50
CA ALA A 85 -0.96 -16.80 -5.38
C ALA A 85 -0.33 -15.40 -5.53
N TYR A 86 0.93 -15.32 -6.01
CA TYR A 86 1.61 -14.05 -6.27
C TYR A 86 0.91 -13.21 -7.36
N VAL A 87 0.58 -13.84 -8.49
CA VAL A 87 -0.06 -13.15 -9.63
C VAL A 87 -1.46 -12.66 -9.26
N TRP A 88 -2.24 -13.50 -8.58
CA TRP A 88 -3.59 -13.13 -8.14
C TRP A 88 -3.56 -12.05 -7.05
N ALA A 89 -2.61 -12.12 -6.12
CA ALA A 89 -2.46 -11.09 -5.09
C ALA A 89 -2.09 -9.73 -5.69
N TRP A 90 -1.15 -9.71 -6.63
CA TRP A 90 -0.77 -8.50 -7.33
C TRP A 90 -1.91 -7.93 -8.17
N SER A 91 -2.60 -8.80 -8.94
CA SER A 91 -3.72 -8.40 -9.79
C SER A 91 -4.87 -7.83 -8.96
N PHE A 92 -5.18 -8.44 -7.81
CA PHE A 92 -6.19 -7.93 -6.89
C PHE A 92 -5.82 -6.54 -6.38
N ALA A 93 -4.57 -6.34 -5.92
CA ALA A 93 -4.13 -5.05 -5.42
C ALA A 93 -4.16 -3.96 -6.51
N ALA A 94 -3.75 -4.29 -7.75
CA ALA A 94 -3.79 -3.37 -8.88
C ALA A 94 -5.22 -2.99 -9.29
N VAL A 95 -6.14 -3.95 -9.32
CA VAL A 95 -7.57 -3.69 -9.57
C VAL A 95 -8.16 -2.83 -8.46
N TYR A 96 -7.83 -3.13 -7.19
CA TYR A 96 -8.30 -2.34 -6.06
C TYR A 96 -7.78 -0.90 -6.11
N ALA A 97 -6.51 -0.69 -6.52
CA ALA A 97 -5.94 0.64 -6.72
C ALA A 97 -6.65 1.41 -7.84
N ALA A 98 -7.00 0.74 -8.94
CA ALA A 98 -7.79 1.37 -10.01
C ALA A 98 -9.18 1.79 -9.53
N THR A 99 -9.84 0.96 -8.72
CA THR A 99 -11.13 1.30 -8.11
C THR A 99 -11.00 2.47 -7.12
N ASP A 100 -9.92 2.51 -6.35
CA ASP A 100 -9.65 3.61 -5.41
C ASP A 100 -9.45 4.94 -6.14
N GLU A 101 -8.63 4.97 -7.19
CA GLU A 101 -8.41 6.17 -8.03
C GLU A 101 -9.69 6.59 -8.76
N TRP A 102 -10.50 5.63 -9.19
CA TRP A 102 -11.82 5.88 -9.77
C TRP A 102 -12.76 6.53 -8.75
N HIS A 103 -12.82 6.05 -7.50
CA HIS A 103 -13.62 6.68 -6.45
C HIS A 103 -13.14 8.10 -6.15
N GLN A 104 -11.83 8.29 -6.04
CA GLN A 104 -11.21 9.60 -5.82
C GLN A 104 -11.49 10.61 -6.94
N SER A 105 -11.77 10.13 -8.16
CA SER A 105 -12.15 11.01 -9.29
C SER A 105 -13.48 11.74 -9.08
N PHE A 106 -14.31 11.27 -8.14
CA PHE A 106 -15.57 11.93 -7.78
C PHE A 106 -15.39 13.04 -6.74
N GLU A 107 -14.22 13.16 -6.10
CA GLU A 107 -13.94 14.26 -5.18
C GLU A 107 -13.66 15.57 -5.95
N PRO A 108 -14.38 16.67 -5.63
CA PRO A 108 -14.14 17.97 -6.24
C PRO A 108 -12.70 18.45 -6.03
N GLY A 109 -12.01 18.80 -7.11
CA GLY A 109 -10.63 19.33 -7.06
C GLY A 109 -9.52 18.28 -7.06
N ARG A 110 -9.86 16.98 -7.15
CA ARG A 110 -8.86 15.91 -7.32
C ARG A 110 -8.82 15.47 -8.78
N THR A 111 -7.62 15.38 -9.34
CA THR A 111 -7.42 14.80 -10.68
C THR A 111 -6.96 13.36 -10.50
N ALA A 112 -7.77 12.41 -10.96
CA ALA A 112 -7.37 11.03 -11.02
C ALA A 112 -6.21 10.86 -12.01
N LEU A 113 -5.10 10.30 -11.57
CA LEU A 113 -3.92 10.08 -12.39
C LEU A 113 -3.64 8.58 -12.52
N PHE A 114 -3.53 8.12 -13.76
CA PHE A 114 -3.12 6.74 -14.03
C PHE A 114 -1.76 6.40 -13.40
N SER A 115 -0.88 7.39 -13.22
CA SER A 115 0.40 7.21 -12.52
C SER A 115 0.23 6.72 -11.09
N ASP A 116 -0.88 7.02 -10.43
CA ASP A 116 -1.10 6.72 -9.02
C ASP A 116 -1.40 5.23 -8.86
N VAL A 117 -2.28 4.71 -9.71
CA VAL A 117 -2.54 3.26 -9.86
C VAL A 117 -1.26 2.48 -10.15
N VAL A 118 -0.38 3.02 -11.02
CA VAL A 118 0.90 2.37 -11.36
C VAL A 118 1.85 2.35 -10.16
N ILE A 119 1.96 3.45 -9.41
CA ILE A 119 2.80 3.54 -8.22
C ILE A 119 2.33 2.53 -7.16
N ASP A 120 1.02 2.40 -6.97
CA ASP A 120 0.44 1.48 -6.00
C ASP A 120 0.62 0.01 -6.41
N ALA A 121 0.46 -0.29 -7.71
CA ALA A 121 0.78 -1.60 -8.27
C ALA A 121 2.27 -1.95 -8.14
N CYS A 122 3.17 -0.97 -8.26
CA CYS A 122 4.59 -1.15 -7.98
C CYS A 122 4.84 -1.43 -6.49
N GLY A 123 4.16 -0.75 -5.58
CA GLY A 123 4.20 -1.02 -4.14
C GLY A 123 3.80 -2.45 -3.79
N ALA A 124 2.69 -2.92 -4.37
CA ALA A 124 2.23 -4.30 -4.28
C ALA A 124 3.29 -5.29 -4.78
N LEU A 125 3.93 -5.01 -5.91
CA LEU A 125 4.97 -5.87 -6.48
C LEU A 125 6.20 -5.94 -5.56
N VAL A 126 6.69 -4.80 -5.06
CA VAL A 126 7.83 -4.72 -4.15
C VAL A 126 7.57 -5.55 -2.89
N ALA A 127 6.40 -5.40 -2.27
CA ALA A 127 6.03 -6.16 -1.07
C ALA A 127 6.02 -7.67 -1.33
N LEU A 128 5.47 -8.11 -2.46
CA LEU A 128 5.44 -9.52 -2.86
C LEU A 128 6.84 -10.08 -3.16
N CYS A 129 7.72 -9.30 -3.79
CA CYS A 129 9.12 -9.66 -3.99
C CYS A 129 9.84 -9.90 -2.66
N LEU A 130 9.62 -9.03 -1.66
CA LEU A 130 10.17 -9.20 -0.31
C LEU A 130 9.67 -10.48 0.36
N VAL A 131 8.36 -10.79 0.22
CA VAL A 131 7.80 -12.05 0.73
C VAL A 131 8.46 -13.26 0.06
N TRP A 132 8.64 -13.24 -1.25
CA TRP A 132 9.31 -14.32 -1.98
C TRP A 132 10.76 -14.52 -1.53
N MET A 133 11.54 -13.43 -1.41
CA MET A 133 12.91 -13.49 -0.90
C MET A 133 12.96 -14.10 0.51
N TRP A 134 12.01 -13.72 1.37
CA TRP A 134 11.93 -14.24 2.73
C TRP A 134 11.60 -15.74 2.76
N GLN A 135 10.67 -16.20 1.93
CA GLN A 135 10.34 -17.62 1.80
C GLN A 135 11.54 -18.44 1.30
N GLN A 136 12.30 -17.90 0.34
CA GLN A 136 13.50 -18.57 -0.18
C GLN A 136 14.58 -18.72 0.89
N ARG A 137 14.78 -17.70 1.74
CA ARG A 137 15.73 -17.77 2.87
C ARG A 137 15.32 -18.79 3.93
N ARG A 138 14.02 -19.06 4.06
CA ARG A 138 13.48 -20.04 5.03
C ARG A 138 13.43 -21.47 4.52
N LYS A 139 13.70 -21.74 3.23
CA LYS A 139 13.82 -23.12 2.72
C LYS A 139 15.02 -23.80 3.39
N PRO A 140 14.85 -24.92 4.11
CA PRO A 140 15.98 -25.61 4.74
C PRO A 140 17.02 -26.00 3.68
N ALA A 141 18.31 -25.85 4.02
CA ALA A 141 19.45 -26.06 3.12
C ALA A 141 19.48 -27.43 2.41
N ARG A 142 18.69 -28.41 2.88
CA ARG A 142 18.55 -29.75 2.30
C ARG A 142 18.00 -29.79 0.87
N LEU A 143 17.31 -28.75 0.39
CA LEU A 143 16.79 -28.75 -0.99
C LEU A 143 17.75 -28.13 -2.03
N LYS A 144 18.78 -27.38 -1.59
CA LYS A 144 19.74 -26.73 -2.51
C LYS A 144 20.68 -27.73 -3.20
N ARG A 145 20.80 -28.95 -2.68
CA ARG A 145 21.72 -30.00 -3.18
C ARG A 145 21.12 -30.93 -4.23
N LYS A 146 19.82 -30.80 -4.54
CA LYS A 146 19.11 -31.68 -5.50
C LYS A 146 18.96 -31.08 -6.91
N ILE A 147 19.45 -29.86 -7.12
CA ILE A 147 19.32 -29.10 -8.38
C ILE A 147 20.70 -28.60 -8.90
N SER A 148 21.80 -28.99 -8.24
CA SER A 148 23.15 -28.88 -8.78
C SER A 148 23.62 -30.24 -9.26
#